data_AF-A0A2N2FRU8-F1
#
_entry.id   AF-A0A2N2FRU8-F1
#
_cell.length_a   1.000
_cell.length_b   1.000
_cell.length_c   1.000
_cell.angle_alpha   90.00
_cell.angle_beta   90.00
_cell.angle_gamma   90.00
#
_symmetry.space_group_name_H-M   'P 1'
#
loop_
_entity.id
_entity.type
_entity.pdbx_description
1 polymer ?
#
loop_
_entity_poly.entity_id
_entity_poly.type
_entity_poly.pdbx_seq_one_letter_code
_entity_poly.pdbx_strand_id
1 'polypeptide(L)'
;MWFAELEKFAADHKDDKIIGVQVALLDEALNQYKEIQATMAGYLGQGKFGMIGFFATRILHATGYIYGAKLLLEHALIAQKKIDEIGKDHFEYPYYAGKIASAKFFAHNLLPNVGMILRVIKEGDNSVMEIPEASYMLV
;
A
#
# COMPACT_ATOMS: atom_id res chain seq x y z
N MET A 1 -7.46 15.45 5.20
CA MET A 1 -6.05 15.00 5.26
C MET A 1 -6.00 13.68 4.52
N TRP A 2 -5.10 13.51 3.56
CA TRP A 2 -5.13 12.40 2.59
C TRP A 2 -5.25 11.00 3.21
N PHE A 3 -4.61 10.77 4.36
CA PHE A 3 -4.63 9.47 5.03
C PHE A 3 -6.01 9.14 5.61
N ALA A 4 -6.69 10.13 6.20
CA ALA A 4 -8.04 9.96 6.74
C ALA A 4 -9.06 9.61 5.63
N GLU A 5 -8.82 10.02 4.39
CA GLU A 5 -9.66 9.63 3.25
C GLU A 5 -9.52 8.14 2.92
N LEU A 6 -8.32 7.56 3.09
CA LEU A 6 -8.09 6.13 2.93
C LEU A 6 -8.78 5.33 4.04
N GLU A 7 -8.65 5.78 5.29
CA GLU A 7 -9.30 5.14 6.45
C GLU A 7 -10.82 5.19 6.31
N LYS A 8 -11.37 6.35 5.90
CA LYS A 8 -12.79 6.48 5.64
C LYS A 8 -13.26 5.53 4.53
N PHE A 9 -12.53 5.46 3.41
CA PHE A 9 -12.87 4.54 2.33
C PHE A 9 -12.88 3.08 2.82
N ALA A 10 -11.90 2.67 3.62
CA ALA A 10 -11.85 1.32 4.17
C ALA A 10 -13.04 1.05 5.11
N ALA A 11 -13.38 2.01 5.97
CA ALA A 11 -14.52 1.91 6.88
C ALA A 11 -15.87 1.83 6.14
N ASP A 12 -16.07 2.65 5.11
CA ASP A 12 -17.32 2.74 4.34
C ASP A 12 -17.59 1.48 3.50
N HIS A 13 -16.55 0.71 3.15
CA HIS A 13 -16.65 -0.42 2.21
C HIS A 13 -16.22 -1.79 2.79
N LYS A 14 -16.02 -1.90 4.11
CA LYS A 14 -15.59 -3.14 4.77
C LYS A 14 -16.52 -4.33 4.53
N ASP A 15 -17.83 -4.07 4.40
CA ASP A 15 -18.88 -5.09 4.22
C ASP A 15 -19.32 -5.22 2.75
N ASP A 16 -18.58 -4.62 1.81
CA ASP A 16 -18.90 -4.68 0.39
C ASP A 16 -18.76 -6.11 -0.17
N LYS A 17 -19.77 -6.56 -0.93
CA LYS A 17 -19.84 -7.94 -1.43
C LYS A 17 -18.80 -8.25 -2.52
N ILE A 18 -18.25 -7.24 -3.18
CA ILE A 18 -17.32 -7.40 -4.30
C ILE A 18 -15.88 -7.20 -3.87
N ILE A 19 -15.64 -6.18 -3.04
CA ILE A 19 -14.30 -5.76 -2.64
C ILE A 19 -14.01 -5.86 -1.14
N GLY A 20 -14.96 -6.27 -0.29
CA GLY A 20 -14.79 -6.25 1.17
C GLY A 20 -13.53 -6.99 1.65
N VAL A 21 -13.18 -8.12 1.02
CA VAL A 21 -11.93 -8.85 1.29
C VAL A 21 -10.70 -8.00 0.98
N GLN A 22 -10.69 -7.29 -0.15
CA GLN A 22 -9.59 -6.41 -0.53
C GLN A 22 -9.54 -5.13 0.32
N VAL A 23 -10.69 -4.67 0.79
CA VAL A 23 -10.77 -3.54 1.74
C VAL A 23 -10.15 -3.93 3.08
N ALA A 24 -10.35 -5.17 3.55
CA ALA A 24 -9.66 -5.66 4.75
C ALA A 24 -8.13 -5.68 4.57
N LEU A 25 -7.63 -6.07 3.39
CA LEU A 25 -6.20 -5.98 3.07
C LEU A 25 -5.69 -4.53 3.04
N LEU A 26 -6.51 -3.59 2.54
CA LEU A 26 -6.21 -2.16 2.61
C LEU A 26 -6.14 -1.68 4.06
N ASP A 27 -7.09 -2.04 4.90
CA ASP A 27 -7.10 -1.66 6.33
C ASP A 27 -5.87 -2.20 7.06
N GLU A 28 -5.48 -3.45 6.81
CA GLU A 28 -4.23 -4.03 7.31
C GLU A 28 -3.02 -3.19 6.87
N ALA A 29 -2.92 -2.86 5.59
CA ALA A 29 -1.83 -2.06 5.06
C ALA A 29 -1.80 -0.62 5.61
N LEU A 30 -2.96 -0.02 5.90
CA LEU A 30 -3.05 1.29 6.56
C LEU A 30 -2.52 1.23 7.99
N ASN A 31 -2.84 0.18 8.73
CA ASN A 31 -2.31 -0.03 10.07
C ASN A 31 -0.79 -0.25 10.04
N GLN A 32 -0.30 -1.06 9.11
CA GLN A 32 1.14 -1.24 8.88
C GLN A 32 1.83 0.09 8.53
N TYR A 33 1.20 0.95 7.74
CA TYR A 33 1.73 2.27 7.41
C TYR A 33 1.82 3.20 8.64
N LYS A 34 0.83 3.18 9.54
CA LYS A 34 0.92 3.90 10.82
C LYS A 34 2.09 3.39 11.66
N GLU A 35 2.31 2.09 11.69
CA GLU A 35 3.44 1.48 12.39
C GLU A 35 4.80 1.88 11.77
N ILE A 36 4.87 2.03 10.44
CA ILE A 36 6.05 2.60 9.77
C ILE A 36 6.30 4.01 10.31
N GLN A 37 5.28 4.87 10.34
CA GLN A 37 5.40 6.24 10.84
C GLN A 37 5.84 6.29 12.31
N ALA A 38 5.27 5.42 13.15
CA ALA A 38 5.65 5.31 14.56
C ALA A 38 7.11 4.85 14.73
N THR A 39 7.56 3.88 13.93
CA THR A 39 8.94 3.39 13.95
C THR A 39 9.92 4.49 13.54
N MET A 40 9.59 5.26 12.50
CA MET A 40 10.39 6.40 12.06
C MET A 40 10.47 7.51 13.11
N ALA A 41 9.36 7.80 13.81
CA ALA A 41 9.36 8.72 14.95
C ALA A 41 10.22 8.19 16.10
N GLY A 42 10.24 6.88 16.33
CA GLY A 42 11.14 6.22 17.28
C GLY A 42 12.62 6.45 16.96
N TYR A 43 13.02 6.32 15.69
CA TYR A 43 14.39 6.64 15.27
C TYR A 43 14.76 8.09 15.49
N LEU A 44 13.83 9.02 15.20
CA LEU A 44 14.01 10.44 15.49
C LEU A 44 14.23 10.71 16.97
N GLY A 45 13.41 10.12 17.85
CA GLY A 45 13.55 10.26 19.30
C GLY A 45 14.86 9.68 19.86
N GLN A 46 15.44 8.69 19.17
CA GLN A 46 16.75 8.11 19.49
C GLN A 46 17.94 8.91 18.90
N GLY A 47 17.69 10.01 18.17
CA GLY A 47 18.74 10.79 17.49
C GLY A 47 19.32 10.11 16.24
N LYS A 48 18.69 9.04 15.72
CA LYS A 48 19.12 8.32 14.51
C LYS A 48 18.61 8.99 13.23
N PHE A 49 18.92 10.28 13.06
CA PHE A 49 18.40 11.10 11.94
C PHE A 49 18.70 10.54 10.55
N GLY A 50 19.85 9.88 10.38
CA GLY A 50 20.24 9.24 9.11
C GLY A 50 19.25 8.18 8.62
N MET A 51 18.51 7.54 9.54
CA MET A 51 17.51 6.51 9.19
C MET A 51 16.34 7.07 8.38
N ILE A 52 16.03 8.37 8.52
CA ILE A 52 14.96 9.02 7.75
C ILE A 52 15.30 9.02 6.26
N GLY A 53 16.49 9.51 5.92
CA GLY A 53 16.96 9.51 4.53
C GLY A 53 17.11 8.09 4.00
N PHE A 54 17.64 7.18 4.82
CA PHE A 54 17.88 5.80 4.45
C PHE A 54 16.61 5.04 4.04
N PHE A 55 15.49 5.26 4.74
CA PHE A 55 14.22 4.60 4.46
C PHE A 55 13.23 5.43 3.64
N ALA A 56 13.54 6.68 3.28
CA ALA A 56 12.62 7.61 2.62
C ALA A 56 11.95 7.03 1.36
N THR A 57 12.72 6.41 0.46
CA THR A 57 12.18 5.85 -0.79
C THR A 57 11.26 4.66 -0.53
N ARG A 58 11.50 3.85 0.50
CA ARG A 58 10.63 2.72 0.88
C ARG A 58 9.29 3.22 1.41
N ILE A 59 9.31 4.28 2.23
CA ILE A 59 8.09 4.94 2.70
C ILE A 59 7.32 5.51 1.51
N LEU A 60 7.99 6.15 0.54
CA LEU A 60 7.36 6.64 -0.69
C LEU A 60 6.62 5.52 -1.45
N HIS A 61 7.24 4.34 -1.59
CA HIS A 61 6.59 3.18 -2.20
C HIS A 61 5.40 2.69 -1.39
N ALA A 62 5.52 2.60 -0.06
CA ALA A 62 4.42 2.21 0.83
C ALA A 62 3.20 3.14 0.65
N THR A 63 3.44 4.46 0.60
CA THR A 63 2.40 5.46 0.31
C THR A 63 1.76 5.23 -1.06
N GLY A 64 2.58 4.92 -2.08
CA GLY A 64 2.09 4.59 -3.42
C GLY A 64 1.20 3.36 -3.45
N TYR A 65 1.56 2.30 -2.72
CA TYR A 65 0.77 1.07 -2.64
C TYR A 65 -0.61 1.31 -2.01
N ILE A 66 -0.67 1.97 -0.84
CA ILE A 66 -1.96 2.20 -0.16
C ILE A 66 -2.89 3.13 -0.97
N TYR A 67 -2.34 4.15 -1.61
CA TYR A 67 -3.13 5.08 -2.42
C TYR A 67 -3.58 4.44 -3.73
N GLY A 68 -2.69 3.71 -4.41
CA GLY A 68 -2.99 2.96 -5.63
C GLY A 68 -4.06 1.89 -5.40
N ALA A 69 -3.96 1.15 -4.29
CA ALA A 69 -4.98 0.17 -3.91
C ALA A 69 -6.36 0.82 -3.75
N LYS A 70 -6.46 1.94 -3.00
CA LYS A 70 -7.74 2.64 -2.82
C LYS A 70 -8.36 3.07 -4.15
N LEU A 71 -7.58 3.69 -5.04
CA LEU A 71 -8.09 4.15 -6.33
C LEU A 71 -8.57 2.99 -7.21
N LEU A 72 -7.83 1.87 -7.23
CA LEU A 72 -8.22 0.69 -7.99
C LEU A 72 -9.50 0.05 -7.42
N LEU A 73 -9.65 -0.01 -6.10
CA LEU A 73 -10.85 -0.54 -5.45
C LEU A 73 -12.07 0.35 -5.70
N GLU A 74 -11.92 1.67 -5.68
CA GLU A 74 -12.97 2.61 -6.08
C GLU A 74 -13.39 2.40 -7.54
N HIS A 75 -12.43 2.20 -8.45
CA HIS A 75 -12.72 1.84 -9.83
C HIS A 75 -13.45 0.50 -9.96
N ALA A 76 -13.16 -0.48 -9.11
CA ALA A 76 -13.87 -1.76 -9.09
C ALA A 76 -15.34 -1.60 -8.71
N LEU A 77 -15.67 -0.72 -7.75
CA LEU A 77 -17.06 -0.40 -7.40
C LEU A 77 -17.81 0.24 -8.57
N ILE A 78 -17.18 1.22 -9.23
CA ILE A 78 -17.76 1.89 -10.41
C ILE A 78 -17.99 0.88 -11.55
N ALA A 79 -17.01 -0.01 -11.77
CA ALA A 79 -17.10 -1.06 -12.78
C ALA A 79 -18.21 -2.07 -12.45
N GLN A 80 -18.37 -2.45 -11.19
CA GLN A 80 -19.46 -3.34 -10.78
C GLN A 80 -20.81 -2.68 -11.06
N LYS A 81 -21.00 -1.42 -10.66
CA LYS A 81 -22.26 -0.70 -10.93
C LYS A 81 -22.59 -0.68 -12.42
N LYS A 82 -21.58 -0.52 -13.29
CA LYS A 82 -21.78 -0.58 -14.74
C LYS A 82 -22.16 -1.96 -15.23
N ILE A 83 -21.55 -3.02 -14.70
CA ILE A 83 -21.94 -4.41 -15.01
C ILE A 83 -23.41 -4.66 -14.60
N ASP A 84 -23.83 -4.14 -13.45
CA ASP A 84 -25.20 -4.31 -12.97
C ASP A 84 -26.23 -3.57 -13.84
N GLU A 85 -25.84 -2.45 -14.46
CA GLU A 85 -26.66 -1.67 -15.40
C GLU A 85 -26.78 -2.32 -16.80
N ILE A 86 -25.66 -2.79 -17.37
CA ILE A 86 -25.60 -3.25 -18.77
C ILE A 86 -25.80 -4.77 -18.93
N GLY A 87 -25.60 -5.54 -17.86
CA GLY A 87 -25.63 -7.01 -17.89
C GLY A 87 -24.36 -7.66 -18.44
N LYS A 88 -24.21 -8.97 -18.20
CA LYS A 88 -22.99 -9.73 -18.56
C LYS A 88 -22.86 -10.03 -20.05
N ASP A 89 -23.97 -10.01 -20.79
CA ASP A 89 -23.98 -10.30 -22.23
C ASP A 89 -23.60 -9.07 -23.08
N HIS A 90 -23.42 -7.91 -22.44
CA HIS A 90 -23.02 -6.68 -23.13
C HIS A 90 -21.56 -6.73 -23.59
N PHE A 91 -21.26 -6.15 -24.75
CA PHE A 91 -19.91 -6.20 -25.34
C PHE A 91 -18.84 -5.49 -24.48
N GLU A 92 -19.23 -4.56 -23.60
CA GLU A 92 -18.33 -3.86 -22.67
C GLU A 92 -18.09 -4.63 -21.35
N TYR A 93 -18.83 -5.71 -21.10
CA TYR A 93 -18.66 -6.51 -19.87
C TYR A 93 -17.19 -6.92 -19.62
N PRO A 94 -16.42 -7.43 -20.61
CA PRO A 94 -15.04 -7.83 -20.40
C PRO A 94 -14.13 -6.69 -19.90
N TYR A 95 -14.39 -5.45 -20.33
CA TYR A 95 -13.63 -4.29 -19.90
C TYR A 95 -13.83 -4.01 -18.40
N TYR A 96 -15.09 -3.95 -17.95
CA TYR A 96 -15.40 -3.71 -16.54
C TYR A 96 -15.01 -4.88 -15.64
N ALA A 97 -15.21 -6.12 -16.10
CA ALA A 97 -14.73 -7.31 -15.40
C ALA A 97 -13.20 -7.27 -15.20
N GLY A 98 -12.46 -6.81 -16.23
CA GLY A 98 -11.02 -6.59 -16.15
C GLY A 98 -10.62 -5.56 -15.09
N LYS A 99 -11.37 -4.45 -14.94
CA LYS A 99 -11.10 -3.45 -13.88
C LYS A 99 -11.24 -4.05 -12.48
N ILE A 100 -12.28 -4.83 -12.24
CA ILE A 100 -12.49 -5.51 -10.96
C ILE A 100 -11.36 -6.52 -10.71
N ALA A 101 -11.00 -7.32 -11.72
CA ALA A 101 -9.92 -8.30 -11.61
C ALA A 101 -8.57 -7.64 -11.28
N SER A 102 -8.22 -6.55 -11.95
CA SER A 102 -6.97 -5.81 -11.71
C SER A 102 -6.91 -5.22 -10.30
N ALA A 103 -8.01 -4.68 -9.78
CA ALA A 103 -8.06 -4.17 -8.42
C ALA A 103 -7.84 -5.28 -7.39
N LYS A 104 -8.50 -6.43 -7.59
CA LYS A 104 -8.31 -7.62 -6.75
C LYS A 104 -6.88 -8.13 -6.80
N PHE A 105 -6.31 -8.23 -8.00
CA PHE A 105 -4.92 -8.64 -8.18
C PHE A 105 -3.96 -7.72 -7.43
N PHE A 106 -4.10 -6.39 -7.59
CA PHE A 106 -3.23 -5.42 -6.93
C PHE A 106 -3.29 -5.55 -5.41
N ALA A 107 -4.50 -5.60 -4.83
CA ALA A 107 -4.69 -5.76 -3.40
C ALA A 107 -4.10 -7.06 -2.85
N HIS A 108 -4.15 -8.16 -3.61
CA HIS A 108 -3.62 -9.46 -3.17
C HIS A 108 -2.11 -9.64 -3.40
N ASN A 109 -1.53 -8.99 -4.42
CA ASN A 109 -0.17 -9.31 -4.86
C ASN A 109 0.83 -8.18 -4.63
N LEU A 110 0.38 -6.92 -4.64
CA LEU A 110 1.25 -5.76 -4.58
C LEU A 110 1.15 -5.05 -3.23
N LEU A 111 -0.08 -4.89 -2.73
CA LEU A 111 -0.32 -4.24 -1.44
C LEU A 111 0.39 -4.90 -0.25
N PRO A 112 0.56 -6.23 -0.16
CA PRO A 112 1.30 -6.86 0.95
C PRO A 112 2.77 -6.42 1.06
N ASN A 113 3.34 -5.79 0.03
CA ASN A 113 4.68 -5.20 0.11
C ASN A 113 4.78 -4.11 1.19
N VAL A 114 3.68 -3.50 1.62
CA VAL A 114 3.67 -2.55 2.76
C VAL A 114 4.13 -3.25 4.05
N GLY A 115 3.68 -4.47 4.30
CA GLY A 115 4.10 -5.27 5.46
C GLY A 115 5.58 -5.69 5.37
N MET A 116 6.07 -6.01 4.16
CA MET A 116 7.49 -6.25 3.95
C MET A 116 8.33 -5.00 4.26
N ILE A 117 7.90 -3.83 3.80
CA ILE A 117 8.56 -2.55 4.10
C ILE A 117 8.56 -2.28 5.61
N LEU A 118 7.43 -2.50 6.28
CA LEU A 118 7.35 -2.37 7.74
C LEU A 118 8.37 -3.27 8.45
N ARG A 119 8.49 -4.54 8.03
CA ARG A 119 9.46 -5.47 8.62
C ARG A 119 10.88 -4.94 8.49
N VAL A 120 11.29 -4.52 7.30
CA VAL A 120 12.63 -3.97 7.03
C VAL A 120 12.90 -2.71 7.86
N ILE A 121 11.93 -1.80 7.93
CA ILE A 121 12.07 -0.56 8.70
C ILE A 121 12.15 -0.86 10.20
N LYS A 122 11.43 -1.85 10.72
CA LYS A 122 11.54 -2.27 12.13
C LYS A 122 12.87 -2.93 12.46
N GLU A 123 13.38 -3.77 11.56
CA GLU A 123 14.68 -4.41 11.72
C GLU A 123 15.80 -3.39 11.79
N GLY A 124 15.72 -2.33 10.98
CA GLY A 124 16.59 -1.17 11.12
C GLY A 124 18.04 -1.45 10.78
N ASP A 125 18.32 -2.51 10.01
CA ASP A 125 19.67 -2.83 9.59
C ASP A 125 20.26 -1.68 8.77
N ASN A 126 21.34 -1.13 9.29
CA ASN A 126 22.12 -0.05 8.71
C ASN A 126 23.57 -0.48 8.48
N SER A 127 23.86 -1.78 8.43
CA SER A 127 25.20 -2.35 8.23
C SER A 127 25.97 -1.68 7.08
N VAL A 128 25.27 -1.38 5.98
CA VAL A 128 25.81 -0.64 4.81
C VAL A 128 26.34 0.76 5.16
N MET A 129 25.77 1.43 6.18
CA MET A 129 26.23 2.73 6.65
C MET A 129 27.41 2.64 7.63
N GLU A 130 27.69 1.44 8.17
CA GLU A 130 28.69 1.24 9.23
C GLU A 130 30.04 0.75 8.70
N ILE A 131 30.10 0.23 7.48
CA ILE A 131 31.36 -0.26 6.90
C ILE A 131 32.26 0.90 6.43
N PRO A 132 33.60 0.70 6.39
CA PRO A 132 34.52 1.70 5.89
C PRO A 132 34.22 2.09 4.44
N GLU A 133 34.29 3.38 4.11
CA GLU A 133 34.05 3.89 2.76
C GLU A 133 34.92 3.21 1.70
N ALA A 134 36.16 2.84 2.05
CA ALA A 134 37.08 2.11 1.18
C ALA A 134 36.48 0.80 0.64
N SER A 135 35.52 0.19 1.34
CA SER A 135 34.80 -1.00 0.90
C SER A 135 33.98 -0.78 -0.39
N TYR A 136 33.63 0.48 -0.71
CA TYR A 136 32.90 0.86 -1.92
C TYR A 136 33.80 1.34 -3.07
N MET A 137 35.07 1.60 -2.79
CA MET A 137 36.00 2.25 -3.74
C MET A 137 37.05 1.31 -4.31
N LEU A 138 37.21 0.10 -3.77
CA LEU A 138 38.12 -0.92 -4.31
C LEU A 138 37.55 -1.49 -5.61
N VAL A 139 37.99 -0.92 -6.72
CA VAL A 139 37.89 -1.42 -8.10
C VAL A 139 39.28 -1.52 -8.70
#